data_AF-A0A1F9MT12-F1
#
_entry.id   AF-A0A1F9MT12-F1
#
_cell.length_a   1.000
_cell.length_b   1.000
_cell.length_c   1.000
_cell.angle_alpha   90.00
_cell.angle_beta   90.00
_cell.angle_gamma   90.00
#
_symmetry.space_group_name_H-M   'P 1'
#
loop_
_entity.id
_entity.type
_entity.pdbx_description
1 polymer ?
#
loop_
_entity_poly.entity_id
_entity_poly.type
_entity_poly.pdbx_seq_one_letter_code
_entity_poly.pdbx_strand_id
1 'polypeptide(L)' 'MSSDREILEMVKGAIEAGGAGVSIGRNVFQHRDPSRMVGAISLLVHENSSVEEALSFLQAV' A
#
# COMPACT_ATOMS: atom_id res chain seq x y z
N MET A 1 -0.51 15.02 2.79
CA MET A 1 -0.93 14.87 4.20
C MET A 1 -1.54 13.50 4.37
N SER A 2 -0.73 12.46 4.19
CA SER A 2 -1.07 11.08 4.51
C SER A 2 0.24 10.31 4.62
N SER A 3 0.49 9.65 5.75
CA SER A 3 1.68 8.83 5.93
C SER A 3 1.60 7.55 5.09
N ASP A 4 2.74 6.90 4.83
CA ASP A 4 2.77 5.62 4.12
C ASP A 4 1.87 4.57 4.80
N ARG A 5 1.87 4.55 6.14
CA ARG A 5 1.02 3.68 6.94
C ARG A 5 -0.46 3.93 6.69
N GLU A 6 -0.90 5.18 6.74
CA GLU A 6 -2.31 5.54 6.52
C GLU A 6 -2.79 5.12 5.12
N ILE A 7 -1.92 5.24 4.10
CA ILE A 7 -2.23 4.79 2.74
C ILE A 7 -2.40 3.26 2.71
N LEU A 8 -1.49 2.52 3.36
CA LEU A 8 -1.54 1.05 3.38
C LEU A 8 -2.70 0.52 4.23
N GLU A 9 -3.05 1.17 5.34
CA GLU A 9 -4.24 0.84 6.15
C GLU A 9 -5.53 1.08 5.36
N MET A 10 -5.62 2.18 4.62
CA MET A 10 -6.75 2.44 3.72
C MET A 10 -6.89 1.34 2.67
N VAL A 11 -5.79 0.92 2.04
CA VAL A 11 -5.79 -0.17 1.05
C VAL A 11 -6.24 -1.48 1.70
N LYS A 12 -5.67 -1.86 2.85
CA LYS A 12 -6.04 -3.11 3.54
C LYS A 12 -7.52 -3.11 3.91
N GLY A 13 -8.02 -2.00 4.48
CA GLY A 13 -9.43 -1.86 4.83
C GLY A 13 -10.36 -1.98 3.61
N ALA A 14 -9.97 -1.44 2.45
CA ALA A 14 -10.75 -1.58 1.22
C ALA A 14 -10.83 -3.03 0.74
N ILE A 15 -9.73 -3.79 0.82
CA ILE A 15 -9.69 -5.20 0.44
C ILE A 15 -10.49 -6.06 1.44
N GLU A 16 -10.33 -5.83 2.75
CA GLU A 16 -11.09 -6.54 3.79
C GLU A 16 -12.60 -6.27 3.72
N ALA A 17 -13.00 -5.09 3.25
CA ALA A 17 -14.40 -4.76 2.97
C ALA A 17 -14.96 -5.46 1.71
N GLY A 18 -14.17 -6.29 1.01
CA GLY A 18 -14.56 -7.02 -0.20
C GLY A 18 -14.22 -6.30 -1.50
N GLY A 19 -13.39 -5.26 -1.47
CA GLY A 19 -12.88 -4.61 -2.67
C GLY A 19 -11.97 -5.54 -3.48
N ALA A 20 -12.13 -5.56 -4.80
CA ALA A 20 -11.30 -6.37 -5.70
C ALA A 20 -9.92 -5.74 -6.02
N GLY A 21 -9.66 -4.53 -5.53
CA GLY A 21 -8.45 -3.75 -5.82
C GLY A 21 -8.61 -2.28 -5.42
N VAL A 22 -7.64 -1.45 -5.81
CA VAL A 22 -7.63 -0.01 -5.51
C VAL A 22 -7.23 0.81 -6.73
N SER A 23 -7.70 2.06 -6.81
CA SER A 23 -7.29 3.04 -7.82
C SER A 23 -6.61 4.22 -7.12
N ILE A 24 -5.27 4.19 -7.08
CA ILE A 24 -4.45 5.17 -6.36
C ILE A 24 -3.45 5.82 -7.33
N GLY A 25 -3.49 7.15 -7.41
CA GLY A 25 -2.57 7.95 -8.23
C GLY A 25 -1.59 8.77 -7.38
N ARG A 26 -2.04 9.92 -6.87
CA ARG A 26 -1.19 10.93 -6.18
C ARG A 26 -0.28 10.35 -5.11
N ASN A 27 -0.79 9.44 -4.29
CA ASN A 27 -0.05 8.82 -3.20
C ASN A 27 1.10 7.91 -3.67
N VAL A 28 1.05 7.43 -4.92
CA VAL A 28 2.10 6.63 -5.54
C VAL A 28 3.12 7.54 -6.22
N PHE A 29 2.69 8.37 -7.18
CA PHE A 29 3.64 9.11 -8.01
C PHE A 29 4.31 10.30 -7.30
N GLN A 30 3.78 10.76 -6.16
CA GLN A 30 4.42 11.77 -5.32
C GLN A 30 5.28 11.16 -4.19
N HIS A 31 5.29 9.83 -4.05
CA HIS A 31 6.13 9.17 -3.07
C HIS A 31 7.61 9.21 -3.52
N ARG A 32 8.54 9.24 -2.55
CA ARG A 32 9.99 9.26 -2.80
C ARG A 32 10.50 8.03 -3.57
N ASP A 33 9.78 6.92 -3.43
CA ASP A 33 10.03 5.66 -4.14
C ASP A 33 8.67 5.11 -4.65
N PRO A 34 8.22 5.54 -5.85
CA PRO A 34 6.94 5.10 -6.39
C PRO A 34 6.87 3.59 -6.63
N SER A 35 7.97 2.97 -7.06
CA SER A 35 8.05 1.54 -7.34
C SER A 35 7.82 0.71 -6.08
N ARG A 36 8.47 1.06 -4.97
CA ARG A 36 8.24 0.38 -3.69
C ARG A 36 6.84 0.63 -3.15
N MET A 37 6.27 1.82 -3.33
CA MET A 37 4.89 2.09 -2.91
C MET A 37 3.88 1.20 -3.68
N VAL A 38 4.05 1.04 -5.00
CA VAL A 38 3.24 0.09 -5.78
C VAL A 38 3.44 -1.35 -5.29
N GLY A 39 4.68 -1.76 -5.02
CA GLY A 39 4.98 -3.10 -4.50
C GLY A 39 4.30 -3.37 -3.15
N ALA A 40 4.34 -2.41 -2.24
CA ALA A 40 3.66 -2.50 -0.94
C ALA A 40 2.13 -2.65 -1.10
N ILE A 41 1.53 -1.87 -2.01
CA ILE A 41 0.10 -2.00 -2.34
C ILE A 41 -0.19 -3.39 -2.95
N SER A 42 0.67 -3.88 -3.84
CA SER A 42 0.52 -5.19 -4.48
C SER A 42 0.51 -6.33 -3.46
N LEU A 43 1.37 -6.29 -2.44
CA LEU A 43 1.39 -7.28 -1.35
C LEU A 43 0.04 -7.34 -0.61
N LEU A 44 -0.59 -6.19 -0.37
CA LEU A 44 -1.88 -6.14 0.30
C LEU A 44 -3.02 -6.67 -0.59
N VAL A 45 -3.01 -6.32 -1.88
CA VAL A 45 -4.10 -6.65 -2.82
C VAL A 45 -4.04 -8.11 -3.29
N HIS A 46 -2.85 -8.64 -3.52
CA HIS A 46 -2.68 -9.94 -4.19
C HIS A 46 -2.17 -11.05 -3.25
N GLU A 47 -1.40 -10.71 -2.23
CA GLU A 47 -0.72 -11.70 -1.37
C GLU A 47 -1.32 -11.79 0.05
N ASN A 48 -2.44 -11.10 0.31
CA ASN A 48 -3.09 -11.00 1.62
C ASN A 48 -2.16 -10.55 2.78
N SER A 49 -1.05 -9.88 2.47
CA SER A 49 -0.10 -9.44 3.49
C SER A 49 -0.72 -8.49 4.52
N SER A 50 -0.08 -8.38 5.67
CA SER A 50 -0.38 -7.39 6.70
C SER A 50 0.18 -6.01 6.34
N VAL A 51 -0.37 -4.98 6.99
CA VAL A 51 0.13 -3.60 6.86
C VAL A 51 1.60 -3.51 7.30
N GLU A 52 2.01 -4.24 8.33
CA GLU A 52 3.39 -4.23 8.83
C GLU A 52 4.38 -4.84 7.84
N GLU A 53 4.00 -5.93 7.17
CA GLU A 53 4.83 -6.54 6.12
C GLU A 53 4.99 -5.60 4.92
N ALA A 54 3.90 -4.96 4.49
CA ALA A 54 3.94 -3.99 3.40
C ALA A 54 4.78 -2.75 3.74
N LEU A 55 4.69 -2.24 4.97
CA LEU A 55 5.54 -1.15 5.47
C LEU A 55 7.01 -1.55 5.53
N SER A 56 7.29 -2.75 6.02
CA SER A 56 8.66 -3.28 6.09
C SER A 56 9.26 -3.39 4.69
N PHE A 57 8.49 -3.88 3.71
CA PHE A 57 8.90 -3.91 2.30
C PHE A 57 9.20 -2.51 1.73
N LEU A 58 8.33 -1.54 2.03
CA LEU A 58 8.48 -0.16 1.56
C LEU A 58 9.70 0.55 2.16
N GLN A 59 10.05 0.22 3.40
CA GLN A 59 11.13 0.87 4.17
C GLN A 59 12.45 0.12 4.14
N ALA A 60 12.47 -1.12 3.66
CA ALA A 60 13.71 -1.87 3.46
C ALA A 60 14.68 -1.00 2.64
N VAL A 61 15.97 -1.02 3.00
CA VAL A 61 17.02 -0.29 2.28
C VAL A 61 17.34 -1.05 1.00
#